data_AF-A0A950ATN8-F1
#
_entry.id   AF-A0A950ATN8-F1
#
_cell.length_a   1.000
_cell.length_b   1.000
_cell.length_c   1.000
_cell.angle_alpha   90.00
_cell.angle_beta   90.00
_cell.angle_gamma   90.00
#
_symmetry.space_group_name_H-M   'P 1'
#
loop_
_entity.id
_entity.type
_entity.pdbx_description
1 polymer ?
#
loop_
_entity_poly.entity_id
_entity_poly.type
_entity_poly.pdbx_seq_one_letter_code
_entity_poly.pdbx_strand_id
1 'polypeptide(L)'
;REFVASPAWSSVLARLRREFDLVLIDGSPLFAGLSTAILHRSVDAAVLVRNRALTGARALVRARDALDAGGIPLLGVAETFV
;
A
#
# COMPACT_ATOMS: atom_id res chain seq x y z
N ARG A 1 3.79 -10.42 -10.30
CA ARG A 1 4.83 -10.58 -9.26
C ARG A 1 6.17 -10.07 -9.74
N GLU A 2 6.65 -10.47 -10.93
CA GLU A 2 7.93 -10.00 -11.49
C GLU A 2 8.00 -8.50 -11.82
N PHE A 3 6.90 -7.90 -12.30
CA PHE A 3 6.92 -6.50 -12.74
C PHE A 3 7.36 -5.51 -11.64
N VAL A 4 6.74 -5.57 -10.45
CA VAL A 4 7.04 -4.66 -9.33
C VAL A 4 8.40 -4.97 -8.69
N ALA A 5 8.92 -6.19 -8.86
CA ALA A 5 10.27 -6.55 -8.44
C ALA A 5 11.34 -6.23 -9.50
N SER A 6 10.95 -5.72 -10.68
CA SER A 6 11.87 -5.51 -11.79
C SER A 6 12.71 -4.24 -11.62
N PRO A 7 13.92 -4.20 -12.20
CA PRO A 7 14.73 -2.97 -12.26
C PRO A 7 14.02 -1.80 -12.96
N ALA A 8 13.15 -2.09 -13.93
CA ALA A 8 12.36 -1.08 -14.63
C ALA A 8 11.41 -0.35 -13.67
N TRP A 9 10.75 -1.09 -12.76
CA TRP A 9 9.90 -0.50 -11.74
C TRP A 9 10.68 0.42 -10.80
N SER A 10 11.83 -0.02 -10.29
CA SER A 10 12.71 0.81 -9.45
C SER A 10 13.14 2.09 -10.17
N SER A 11 13.43 2.00 -11.47
CA SER A 11 13.84 3.16 -12.28
C SER A 11 12.71 4.17 -12.46
N VAL A 12 11.48 3.69 -12.69
CA VAL A 12 10.28 4.53 -12.76
C VAL A 12 10.03 5.22 -11.41
N LEU A 13 10.06 4.49 -10.29
CA LEU A 13 9.87 5.08 -8.97
C LEU A 13 10.93 6.11 -8.62
N ALA A 14 12.19 5.87 -8.97
CA ALA A 14 13.27 6.82 -8.76
C ALA A 14 13.07 8.11 -9.57
N ARG A 15 12.52 8.00 -10.79
CA ARG A 15 12.16 9.16 -11.60
C ARG A 15 10.99 9.93 -11.00
N LEU A 16 9.90 9.25 -10.66
CA LEU A 16 8.71 9.88 -10.06
C LEU A 16 9.08 10.63 -8.77
N ARG A 17 9.93 10.05 -7.93
CA ARG A 17 10.45 10.69 -6.71
C ARG A 17 11.24 11.99 -6.95
N ARG A 18 11.83 12.18 -8.14
CA ARG A 18 12.56 13.41 -8.49
C ARG A 18 11.65 14.46 -9.14
N GLU A 19 10.58 14.03 -9.80
CA GLU A 19 9.72 14.89 -10.62
C GLU A 19 8.50 15.42 -9.85
N PHE A 20 8.09 14.75 -8.77
CA PHE A 20 6.88 15.09 -8.01
C PHE A 20 7.16 15.18 -6.52
N ASP A 21 6.51 16.14 -5.86
CA ASP A 21 6.59 16.32 -4.40
C ASP A 21 5.87 15.19 -3.65
N LEU A 22 4.82 14.64 -4.25
CA LEU A 22 4.01 13.57 -3.70
C LEU A 22 3.60 12.59 -4.80
N VAL A 23 3.80 11.30 -4.54
CA VAL A 23 3.39 10.21 -5.43
C VAL A 23 2.39 9.34 -4.69
N LEU A 24 1.16 9.25 -5.21
CA LEU A 24 0.13 8.35 -4.70
C LEU A 24 0.11 7.08 -5.55
N ILE A 25 0.27 5.94 -4.89
CA ILE A 25 0.18 4.62 -5.53
C ILE A 25 -1.09 3.95 -5.01
N ASP A 26 -2.04 3.72 -5.91
CA ASP A 26 -3.22 2.94 -5.59
C ASP A 26 -2.86 1.45 -5.45
N GLY A 27 -3.34 0.85 -4.37
CA GLY A 27 -3.02 -0.53 -4.00
C GLY A 27 -4.27 -1.40 -4.06
N SER A 28 -4.14 -2.62 -4.60
CA SER A 28 -5.20 -3.61 -4.49
C SER A 28 -5.50 -3.94 -3.01
N PRO A 29 -6.71 -4.40 -2.67
CA PRO A 29 -7.06 -4.72 -1.30
C PRO A 29 -6.06 -5.72 -0.71
N LEU A 30 -5.61 -5.48 0.52
CA LEU A 30 -4.42 -6.16 1.03
C LEU A 30 -4.54 -7.70 1.11
N PHE A 31 -5.77 -8.20 1.10
CA PHE A 31 -6.11 -9.61 1.25
C PHE A 31 -6.86 -10.21 0.05
N ALA A 32 -7.04 -9.46 -1.04
CA ALA A 32 -7.74 -9.93 -2.24
C ALA A 32 -6.87 -10.78 -3.19
N GLY A 33 -5.80 -11.40 -2.66
CA GLY A 33 -5.10 -12.49 -3.35
C GLY A 33 -3.83 -12.14 -4.10
N LEU A 34 -3.47 -10.88 -4.32
CA LEU A 34 -2.23 -10.52 -5.03
C LEU A 34 -1.65 -9.20 -4.52
N SER A 35 -0.34 -9.19 -4.19
CA SER A 35 0.57 -8.03 -4.34
C SER A 35 0.90 -7.10 -3.15
N THR A 36 0.45 -7.34 -1.92
CA THR A 36 0.89 -6.46 -0.80
C THR A 36 2.36 -6.62 -0.46
N ALA A 37 2.82 -7.87 -0.50
CA ALA A 37 4.20 -8.28 -0.21
C ALA A 37 5.27 -7.57 -1.06
N ILE A 38 4.91 -6.98 -2.21
CA ILE A 38 5.88 -6.44 -3.16
C ILE A 38 5.95 -4.91 -3.10
N LEU A 39 4.92 -4.25 -2.58
CA LEU A 39 4.92 -2.78 -2.42
C LEU A 39 5.71 -2.31 -1.18
N HIS A 40 6.11 -3.21 -0.29
CA HIS A 40 6.84 -2.88 0.95
C HIS A 40 8.16 -2.11 0.77
N ARG A 41 8.75 -2.12 -0.44
CA ARG A 41 9.94 -1.31 -0.75
C ARG A 41 9.68 -0.14 -1.70
N SER A 42 8.43 0.04 -2.14
CA SER A 42 8.08 1.02 -3.16
C SER A 42 7.54 2.32 -2.57
N VAL A 43 6.95 2.26 -1.37
CA VAL A 43 6.28 3.37 -0.70
C VAL A 43 6.97 3.73 0.61
N ASP A 44 6.92 5.00 0.98
CA ASP A 44 7.48 5.49 2.25
C ASP A 44 6.48 5.33 3.42
N ALA A 45 5.18 5.26 3.11
CA ALA A 45 4.12 5.08 4.09
C ALA A 45 2.81 4.61 3.40
N ALA A 46 1.82 4.21 4.19
CA ALA A 46 0.52 3.76 3.72
C ALA A 46 -0.65 4.46 4.43
N VAL A 47 -1.78 4.56 3.73
CA VAL A 47 -3.09 4.90 4.28
C VAL A 47 -4.03 3.73 4.01
N LEU A 48 -4.73 3.23 5.04
CA LEU A 48 -5.73 2.19 4.84
C LEU A 48 -7.07 2.81 4.51
N VAL A 49 -7.66 2.42 3.40
CA VAL A 49 -9.04 2.81 3.05
C VAL A 49 -9.99 1.71 3.52
N ARG A 50 -11.06 2.08 4.23
CA ARG A 50 -12.08 1.14 4.69
C ARG A 50 -13.48 1.60 4.35
N ASN A 51 -14.33 0.67 3.92
CA ASN A 51 -15.77 0.85 3.96
C ASN A 51 -16.28 0.33 5.31
N ARG A 52 -17.00 1.16 6.07
CA ARG A 52 -17.48 0.83 7.43
C ARG A 52 -18.46 -0.34 7.46
N ALA A 53 -19.30 -0.50 6.44
CA ALA A 53 -20.28 -1.57 6.33
C ALA A 53 -19.65 -2.90 5.89
N LEU A 54 -18.59 -2.86 5.09
CA LEU A 54 -17.98 -4.05 4.48
C LEU A 54 -16.70 -4.52 5.18
N THR A 55 -15.99 -3.63 5.89
CA THR A 55 -14.66 -3.91 6.45
C THR A 55 -14.73 -4.04 7.98
N GLY A 56 -14.63 -5.27 8.46
CA GLY A 56 -14.61 -5.56 9.91
C GLY A 56 -13.29 -5.21 10.59
N ALA A 57 -13.32 -5.01 11.92
CA ALA A 57 -12.15 -4.65 12.72
C ALA A 57 -10.99 -5.65 12.59
N ARG A 58 -11.27 -6.95 12.49
CA ARG A 58 -10.25 -7.99 12.29
C ARG A 58 -9.47 -7.82 10.97
N ALA A 59 -10.13 -7.36 9.91
CA ALA A 59 -9.47 -7.12 8.63
C ALA A 59 -8.51 -5.93 8.71
N LEU A 60 -8.89 -4.87 9.46
CA LEU A 60 -8.02 -3.71 9.70
C LEU A 60 -6.81 -4.05 10.56
N VAL A 61 -6.98 -4.84 11.61
CA VAL A 61 -5.86 -5.30 12.45
C VAL A 61 -4.88 -6.12 11.60
N ARG A 62 -5.38 -7.08 10.83
CA ARG A 62 -4.53 -7.85 9.91
C ARG A 62 -3.81 -6.96 8.89
N ALA A 63 -4.48 -5.94 8.35
CA ALA A 63 -3.90 -4.99 7.41
C ALA A 63 -2.73 -4.25 8.03
N ARG A 64 -2.93 -3.73 9.24
CA ARG A 64 -1.90 -3.05 10.02
C ARG A 64 -0.72 -4.00 10.30
N ASP A 65 -0.98 -5.21 10.77
CA ASP A 65 0.08 -6.19 11.07
C ASP A 65 0.90 -6.55 9.82
N ALA A 66 0.28 -6.60 8.63
CA ALA A 66 0.97 -6.83 7.37
C ALA A 66 1.84 -5.63 6.94
N LEU A 67 1.39 -4.40 7.19
CA LEU A 67 2.20 -3.20 6.96
C LEU A 67 3.38 -3.13 7.93
N ASP A 68 3.13 -3.42 9.22
CA ASP A 68 4.14 -3.45 10.28
C ASP A 68 5.22 -4.50 9.97
N ALA A 69 4.83 -5.71 9.56
CA ALA A 69 5.77 -6.78 9.15
C ALA A 69 6.59 -6.40 7.91
N GLY A 70 6.03 -5.55 7.03
CA GLY A 70 6.72 -5.00 5.87
C GLY A 70 7.56 -3.75 6.14
N GLY A 71 7.55 -3.23 7.37
CA GLY A 71 8.22 -1.99 7.73
C GLY A 71 7.63 -0.74 7.09
N ILE A 72 6.35 -0.78 6.67
CA ILE A 72 5.65 0.38 6.11
C ILE A 72 4.91 1.13 7.23
N PRO A 73 5.24 2.40 7.51
CA PRO A 73 4.47 3.23 8.43
C PRO A 73 3.01 3.41 7.98
N LEU A 74 2.07 3.14 8.88
CA LEU A 74 0.66 3.48 8.67
C LEU A 74 0.38 4.91 9.13
N LEU A 75 0.06 5.81 8.19
CA LEU A 75 -0.28 7.21 8.49
C LEU A 75 -1.68 7.36 9.09
N GLY A 76 -2.60 6.44 8.77
CA GLY A 76 -3.96 6.47 9.29
C GLY A 76 -4.95 5.63 8.47
N VAL A 77 -6.23 5.77 8.83
CA VAL A 77 -7.35 5.10 8.18
C VAL A 77 -8.29 6.14 7.57
N ALA A 78 -8.58 6.02 6.29
CA ALA A 78 -9.62 6.78 5.61
C ALA A 78 -10.91 5.94 5.55
N GLU A 79 -12.01 6.47 6.05
CA GLU A 79 -13.34 5.88 5.83
C GLU A 79 -13.91 6.36 4.49
N THR A 80 -14.37 5.41 3.68
CA THR A 80 -15.15 5.71 2.47
C THR A 80 -16.64 5.44 2.70
N PHE A 81 -17.47 6.17 1.95
CA PHE A 81 -18.92 6.25 2.14
C PHE A 81 -19.73 5.40 1.16
N VAL A 82 -19.06 4.68 0.23
CA VAL A 82 -19.70 3.87 -0.82
C VAL A 82 -19.45 2.40 -0.59
#